data_AF-A0A1T3NT23-F1
#
_entry.id   AF-A0A1T3NT23-F1
#
_cell.length_a   1.000
_cell.length_b   1.000
_cell.length_c   1.000
_cell.angle_alpha   90.00
_cell.angle_beta   90.00
_cell.angle_gamma   90.00
#
_symmetry.space_group_name_H-M   'P 1'
#
loop_
_entity.id
_entity.type
_entity.pdbx_description
1 polymer ?
#
loop_
_entity_poly.entity_id
_entity_poly.type
_entity_poly.pdbx_seq_one_letter_code
_entity_poly.pdbx_strand_id
1 'polypeptide(L)'
;MTAPRRTRPCGRCGAADTRPYADGYRCPDHTPAAVADQAEPGDGRYCPARRCYCGACPWWTPPPTDTHVPLSVIDLRHIASGKRRSSPHVYAGARATLEGVHAP
;
A
#
# COMPACT_ATOMS: atom_id res chain seq x y z
N MET A 1 -13.22 -14.80 -7.18
CA MET A 1 -12.31 -15.79 -6.58
C MET A 1 -11.05 -15.06 -6.14
N THR A 2 -10.89 -14.79 -4.84
CA THR A 2 -9.71 -14.07 -4.31
C THR A 2 -8.54 -15.03 -4.26
N ALA A 3 -7.45 -14.74 -4.98
CA ALA A 3 -6.25 -15.56 -4.94
C ALA A 3 -5.74 -15.71 -3.49
N PRO A 4 -5.29 -16.90 -3.06
CA PRO A 4 -4.72 -17.06 -1.73
C PRO A 4 -3.49 -16.16 -1.63
N ARG A 5 -3.45 -15.29 -0.61
CA ARG A 5 -2.25 -14.51 -0.29
C ARG A 5 -1.13 -15.51 -0.03
N ARG A 6 -0.03 -15.43 -0.79
CA ARG A 6 1.18 -16.22 -0.51
C ARG A 6 1.63 -15.88 0.92
N THR A 7 1.38 -16.77 1.87
CA THR A 7 1.95 -16.66 3.20
C THR A 7 3.44 -16.97 3.09
N ARG A 8 4.29 -16.09 3.61
CA ARG A 8 5.73 -16.37 3.72
C ARG A 8 5.99 -17.05 5.06
N PRO A 9 6.99 -17.96 5.17
CA PRO A 9 7.31 -18.55 6.46
C PRO A 9 7.75 -17.48 7.47
N CYS A 10 7.61 -17.78 8.75
CA CYS A 10 7.99 -16.88 9.82
C CYS A 10 9.49 -16.62 9.73
N GLY A 11 9.89 -15.35 9.74
CA GLY A 11 11.30 -14.98 9.68
C GLY A 11 12.14 -15.40 10.89
N ARG A 12 11.52 -15.91 11.96
CA ARG A 12 12.21 -16.40 13.17
C ARG A 12 12.21 -17.93 13.28
N CYS A 13 11.05 -18.59 13.14
CA CYS A 13 10.93 -20.03 13.35
C CYS A 13 10.53 -20.85 12.11
N GLY A 14 10.28 -20.20 10.97
CA GLY A 14 9.88 -20.89 9.74
C GLY A 14 8.42 -21.36 9.67
N ALA A 15 7.60 -21.15 10.71
CA ALA A 15 6.19 -21.51 10.71
C ALA A 15 5.43 -20.93 9.51
N ALA A 16 4.49 -21.69 8.95
CA ALA A 16 3.77 -21.32 7.72
C ALA A 16 2.58 -20.37 7.95
N ASP A 17 1.90 -20.48 9.10
CA ASP A 17 0.82 -19.57 9.47
C ASP A 17 1.42 -18.25 9.98
N THR A 18 1.40 -17.25 9.11
CA THR A 18 2.07 -15.98 9.36
C THR A 18 1.27 -14.79 8.92
N ARG A 19 1.57 -13.67 9.57
CA ARG A 19 1.00 -12.37 9.30
C ARG A 19 2.10 -11.36 9.02
N PRO A 20 1.88 -10.39 8.12
CA PRO A 20 2.84 -9.34 7.85
C PRO A 20 2.84 -8.31 8.99
N TYR A 21 4.01 -8.10 9.60
CA TYR A 21 4.32 -6.97 10.49
C TYR A 21 5.35 -6.05 9.84
N ALA A 22 5.61 -4.89 10.45
CA ALA A 22 6.65 -3.96 9.99
C ALA A 22 8.02 -4.64 9.87
N ASP A 23 8.35 -5.53 10.82
CA ASP A 23 9.61 -6.27 10.85
C ASP A 23 9.63 -7.55 9.99
N GLY A 24 8.56 -7.81 9.23
CA GLY A 24 8.40 -8.99 8.37
C GLY A 24 7.32 -9.96 8.82
N TYR A 25 7.31 -11.17 8.24
CA TYR A 25 6.28 -12.18 8.51
C TYR A 25 6.52 -12.87 9.85
N ARG A 26 5.48 -12.93 10.69
CA ARG A 26 5.52 -13.54 12.04
C ARG A 26 4.35 -14.49 12.26
N CYS A 27 4.63 -15.60 12.94
CA CYS A 27 3.60 -16.50 13.47
C CYS A 27 3.03 -15.94 14.79
N PRO A 28 1.95 -16.55 15.35
CA PRO A 28 1.34 -16.10 16.61
C PRO A 28 2.30 -15.99 17.79
N ASP A 29 3.35 -16.82 17.84
CA ASP A 29 4.33 -16.81 18.94
C ASP A 29 5.44 -15.77 18.76
N HIS A 30 5.56 -15.17 17.57
CA HIS A 30 6.63 -14.23 17.24
C HIS A 30 6.11 -12.86 16.83
N THR A 31 4.86 -12.52 17.19
CA THR A 31 4.34 -11.18 16.97
C THR A 31 5.11 -10.17 17.83
N PRO A 32 5.12 -8.87 17.45
CA PRO A 32 5.71 -7.84 18.30
C PRO A 32 5.10 -7.81 19.72
N ALA A 33 3.81 -8.10 19.89
CA ALA A 33 3.19 -8.17 21.21
C ALA A 33 3.68 -9.38 22.00
N ALA A 34 3.77 -10.57 21.37
CA ALA A 34 4.30 -11.78 22.00
C ALA A 34 5.75 -11.59 22.45
N VAL A 35 6.58 -10.90 21.67
CA VAL A 35 7.97 -10.56 22.03
C VAL A 35 8.03 -9.55 23.20
N ALA A 36 6.99 -8.74 23.39
CA ALA A 36 6.88 -7.78 24.48
C ALA A 36 6.09 -8.33 25.69
N ASP A 37 5.79 -9.64 25.73
CA ASP A 37 4.95 -10.29 26.73
C ASP A 37 3.56 -9.62 26.91
N GLN A 38 3.03 -9.08 25.81
CA GLN A 38 1.70 -8.47 25.74
C GLN A 38 0.73 -9.36 24.97
N ALA A 39 -0.55 -9.29 25.34
CA ALA A 39 -1.60 -9.91 24.55
C ALA A 39 -1.69 -9.26 23.16
N GLU A 40 -1.86 -10.08 22.13
CA GLU A 40 -2.06 -9.57 20.77
C GLU A 40 -3.36 -8.76 20.71
N PRO A 41 -3.35 -7.53 20.17
CA PRO A 41 -4.55 -6.71 20.10
C PRO A 41 -5.56 -7.23 19.05
N GLY A 42 -6.82 -7.39 19.50
CA GLY A 42 -7.86 -8.12 18.75
C GLY A 42 -7.57 -9.62 18.67
N ASP A 43 -8.52 -10.47 18.28
CA ASP A 43 -8.37 -11.95 18.23
C ASP A 43 -7.28 -12.44 17.23
N GLY A 44 -6.03 -12.03 17.37
CA GLY A 44 -4.96 -12.18 16.40
C GLY A 44 -5.12 -11.33 15.13
N ARG A 45 -6.07 -10.42 15.06
CA ARG A 45 -6.36 -9.65 13.84
C ARG A 45 -5.64 -8.30 13.82
N TYR A 46 -4.33 -8.30 14.06
CA TYR A 46 -3.55 -7.08 13.94
C TYR A 46 -3.29 -6.76 12.45
N CYS A 47 -3.99 -5.74 11.93
CA CYS A 47 -3.52 -4.99 10.79
C CYS A 47 -2.73 -3.77 11.30
N PRO A 48 -1.55 -3.45 10.76
CA PRO A 48 -0.91 -2.19 11.08
C PRO A 48 -1.81 -1.00 10.75
N ALA A 49 -1.71 0.07 11.54
CA ALA A 49 -2.47 1.29 11.33
C ALA A 49 -2.34 1.77 9.87
N ARG A 50 -3.48 2.12 9.25
CA ARG A 50 -3.61 2.57 7.84
C ARG A 50 -3.32 1.52 6.75
N ARG A 51 -3.02 0.26 7.08
CA ARG A 51 -2.85 -0.80 6.07
C ARG A 51 -3.52 -2.11 6.49
N CYS A 52 -4.67 -2.42 5.90
CA CYS A 52 -5.37 -3.67 6.16
C CYS A 52 -4.93 -4.79 5.22
N TYR A 53 -4.49 -5.89 5.82
CA TYR A 53 -4.16 -7.12 5.09
C TYR A 53 -5.26 -8.18 5.18
N CYS A 54 -6.26 -8.03 6.04
CA CYS A 54 -7.33 -9.02 6.22
C CYS A 54 -8.70 -8.60 5.64
N GLY A 55 -8.86 -7.36 5.20
CA GLY A 55 -10.12 -6.79 4.72
C GLY A 55 -11.21 -6.52 5.78
N ALA A 56 -10.96 -6.83 7.06
CA ALA A 56 -11.97 -6.80 8.13
C ALA A 56 -11.50 -6.08 9.41
N CYS A 57 -10.44 -5.28 9.33
CA CYS A 57 -9.89 -4.59 10.50
C CYS A 57 -10.79 -3.40 10.88
N PRO A 58 -11.31 -3.32 12.12
CA PRO A 58 -12.27 -2.28 12.53
C PRO A 58 -11.66 -0.88 12.53
N TRP A 59 -10.34 -0.78 12.65
CA TRP A 59 -9.56 0.48 12.62
C TRP A 59 -9.15 0.91 11.20
N TRP A 60 -9.45 0.10 10.19
CA TRP A 60 -9.07 0.40 8.82
C TRP A 60 -10.25 0.97 8.04
N THR A 61 -10.15 2.25 7.71
CA THR A 61 -10.94 2.87 6.68
C THR A 61 -10.07 2.93 5.42
N PRO A 62 -10.50 2.37 4.26
CA PRO A 62 -9.79 2.64 3.02
C PRO A 62 -9.74 4.16 2.82
N PRO A 63 -8.59 4.73 2.42
CA PRO A 63 -8.59 6.13 2.00
C PRO A 63 -9.60 6.26 0.86
N PRO A 64 -10.37 7.36 0.81
CA PRO A 64 -11.32 7.55 -0.26
C PRO A 64 -10.55 7.50 -1.59
N THR A 65 -11.13 6.82 -2.58
CA THR A 65 -10.45 6.48 -3.85
C THR A 65 -10.06 7.71 -4.65
N ASP A 66 -10.66 8.86 -4.34
CA ASP A 66 -10.37 10.18 -4.89
C ASP A 66 -8.99 10.74 -4.48
N THR A 67 -8.41 10.27 -3.38
CA THR A 67 -7.07 10.70 -2.94
C THR A 67 -5.93 10.05 -3.72
N HIS A 68 -6.22 9.00 -4.51
CA HIS A 68 -5.23 8.35 -5.36
C HIS A 68 -5.14 9.07 -6.69
N VAL A 69 -4.05 9.82 -6.89
CA VAL A 69 -3.70 10.35 -8.21
C VAL A 69 -3.32 9.16 -9.10
N PRO A 70 -3.99 8.95 -10.25
CA PRO A 70 -3.63 7.89 -11.18
C PRO A 70 -2.18 8.02 -11.64
N LEU A 71 -1.49 6.89 -11.85
CA LEU A 71 -0.10 6.88 -12.33
C LEU A 71 0.07 7.68 -13.63
N SER A 72 -0.96 7.69 -14.48
CA SER A 72 -1.00 8.51 -15.70
C SER A 72 -0.87 10.01 -15.44
N VAL A 73 -1.48 10.54 -14.37
CA VAL A 73 -1.38 11.96 -14.01
C VAL A 73 0.02 12.30 -13.47
N ILE A 74 0.64 11.38 -12.73
CA ILE A 74 2.03 11.54 -12.27
C ILE A 74 2.98 11.58 -13.46
N ASP A 75 2.81 10.69 -14.43
CA ASP A 75 3.60 10.65 -15.66
C ASP A 75 3.42 11.93 -16.49
N LEU A 76 2.17 12.42 -16.64
CA LEU A 76 1.90 13.68 -17.34
C LEU A 76 2.60 14.86 -16.64
N ARG A 77 2.59 14.92 -15.30
CA ARG A 77 3.30 15.97 -14.55
C ARG A 77 4.81 15.89 -14.72
N HIS A 78 5.39 14.68 -14.70
CA HIS A 78 6.83 14.51 -14.92
C HIS A 78 7.25 14.89 -16.35
N ILE A 79 6.43 14.57 -17.35
CA ILE A 79 6.65 14.98 -18.74
C ILE A 79 6.55 16.51 -18.85
N ALA A 80 5.45 17.11 -18.38
CA ALA A 80 5.19 18.54 -18.47
C ALA A 80 6.21 19.39 -17.69
N SER A 81 6.78 18.87 -16.60
CA SER A 81 7.83 19.54 -15.83
C SER A 81 9.25 19.29 -16.37
N GLY A 82 9.40 18.52 -17.45
CA GLY A 82 10.70 18.14 -18.01
C GLY A 82 11.51 17.15 -17.17
N LYS A 83 10.95 16.60 -16.08
CA LYS A 83 11.60 15.56 -15.26
C LYS A 83 11.70 14.22 -15.98
N ARG A 84 10.88 14.02 -17.01
CA ARG A 84 10.90 12.85 -17.90
C ARG A 84 11.07 13.31 -19.35
N ARG A 85 12.04 12.72 -20.05
CA ARG A 85 12.26 12.97 -21.49
C ARG A 85 11.06 12.46 -22.29
N SER A 86 10.66 13.21 -23.30
CA SER A 86 9.57 12.88 -24.21
C SER A 86 9.80 13.55 -25.58
N SER A 87 9.04 13.15 -26.59
CA SER A 87 9.05 13.88 -27.86
C SER A 87 8.34 15.24 -27.70
N PRO A 88 8.68 16.27 -28.51
CA PRO A 88 8.08 17.59 -28.38
C PRO A 88 6.54 17.59 -28.41
N HIS A 89 5.93 16.74 -29.24
CA HIS A 89 4.47 16.60 -29.31
C HIS A 89 3.87 16.03 -28.01
N VAL A 90 4.52 15.04 -27.39
CA VAL A 90 4.07 14.46 -26.13
C VAL A 90 4.21 15.45 -24.98
N TYR A 91 5.28 16.25 -24.97
CA TYR A 91 5.45 17.33 -24.01
C TYR A 91 4.33 18.38 -24.12
N ALA A 92 4.05 18.86 -25.33
CA ALA A 92 2.99 19.84 -25.58
C ALA A 92 1.61 19.29 -25.19
N GLY A 93 1.31 18.05 -25.56
CA GLY A 93 0.05 17.38 -25.19
C GLY A 93 -0.10 17.22 -23.67
N ALA A 94 0.97 16.89 -22.95
CA ALA A 94 0.94 16.77 -21.49
C ALA A 94 0.69 18.11 -20.80
N ARG A 95 1.31 19.20 -21.28
CA ARG A 95 1.06 20.56 -20.77
C ARG A 95 -0.40 20.98 -20.97
N ALA A 96 -0.92 20.82 -22.20
CA ALA A 96 -2.29 21.17 -22.53
C ALA A 96 -3.31 20.36 -21.70
N THR A 97 -3.06 19.06 -21.51
CA THR A 97 -3.91 18.20 -20.67
C THR A 97 -3.97 18.70 -19.22
N LEU A 98 -2.83 19.08 -18.63
CA LEU A 98 -2.80 19.57 -17.25
C LEU A 98 -3.38 20.98 -17.10
N GLU A 99 -3.22 21.84 -18.10
CA GLU A 99 -3.86 23.16 -18.16
C GLU A 99 -5.39 23.03 -18.25
N GLY A 100 -5.89 22.10 -19.07
CA GLY A 100 -7.33 21.81 -19.19
C GLY A 100 -7.95 21.17 -17.94
N VAL A 101 -7.18 20.39 -17.17
CA VAL A 101 -7.61 19.82 -15.87
C VAL A 101 -7.77 20.88 -14.78
N HIS A 102 -7.15 22.05 -14.94
CA HIS A 102 -7.25 23.18 -14.01
C HIS A 102 -8.24 24.27 -14.46
N ALA A 103 -8.99 24.06 -15.54
CA ALA A 103 -10.07 24.97 -15.93
C ALA A 103 -11.30 24.76 -15.02
N PRO A 104 -11.93 25.84 -14.51
CA PRO A 104 -13.07 25.76 -13.59
C PRO A 104 -14.34 25.18 -14.24
#